data_AF-A0A7S0EC48-F1
#
_entry.id   AF-A0A7S0EC48-F1
#
_cell.length_a   1.000
_cell.length_b   1.000
_cell.length_c   1.000
_cell.angle_alpha   90.00
_cell.angle_beta   90.00
_cell.angle_gamma   90.00
#
_symmetry.space_group_name_H-M   'P 1'
#
loop_
_entity.id
_entity.type
_entity.pdbx_description
1 polymer ?
#
loop_
_entity_poly.entity_id
_entity_poly.type
_entity_poly.pdbx_seq_one_letter_code
_entity_poly.pdbx_strand_id
1 'polypeptide(L)'
;MCDPEYTGYDCSLLACAPDCTKHGYCYNGTCYCAPGFSGSDCMVATCPAHCGYHGDCVEGLCYCHAGFAGADCSVRNCPADCSGNGECLPHANFSCACYEGFTGRDCSLATCGSDCSGHGYCYNGTC
;
A
#
# COMPACT_ATOMS: atom_id res chain seq x y z
N MET A 1 43.16 18.73 -6.12
CA MET A 1 42.20 18.19 -7.11
C MET A 1 42.30 16.69 -6.99
N CYS A 2 41.18 16.00 -6.70
CA CYS A 2 41.14 14.55 -6.57
C CYS A 2 40.84 13.90 -7.93
N ASP A 3 41.13 12.62 -8.06
CA ASP A 3 40.66 11.80 -9.18
C ASP A 3 39.11 11.69 -9.14
N PRO A 4 38.44 11.42 -10.29
CA PRO A 4 36.97 11.45 -10.38
C PRO A 4 36.22 10.54 -9.40
N GLU A 5 36.88 9.49 -8.92
CA GLU A 5 36.33 8.49 -7.99
C GLU A 5 36.57 8.86 -6.53
N TYR A 6 37.22 9.99 -6.23
CA TYR A 6 37.63 10.39 -4.88
C TYR A 6 37.20 11.82 -4.50
N THR A 7 36.97 12.03 -3.21
CA THR A 7 36.51 13.30 -2.61
C THR A 7 37.12 13.53 -1.21
N GLY A 8 36.83 14.67 -0.59
CA GLY A 8 37.36 15.08 0.71
C GLY A 8 38.59 15.99 0.63
N TYR A 9 39.05 16.47 1.78
CA TYR A 9 40.18 17.43 1.86
C TYR A 9 41.54 16.80 1.50
N ASP A 10 41.67 15.49 1.70
CA ASP A 10 42.87 14.68 1.46
C ASP A 10 42.65 13.60 0.38
N CYS A 11 41.53 13.64 -0.35
CA CYS A 11 41.14 12.64 -1.36
C CYS A 11 41.06 11.20 -0.83
N SER A 12 40.86 10.99 0.48
CA SER A 12 40.79 9.65 1.08
C SER A 12 39.43 8.97 0.97
N LEU A 13 38.37 9.71 0.61
CA LEU A 13 37.00 9.21 0.55
C LEU A 13 36.60 8.87 -0.88
N LEU A 14 35.92 7.75 -1.08
CA LEU A 14 35.36 7.43 -2.40
C LEU A 14 34.16 8.35 -2.71
N ALA A 15 34.11 8.86 -3.93
CA ALA A 15 32.99 9.63 -4.45
C ALA A 15 31.79 8.69 -4.74
N CYS A 16 30.58 9.20 -4.54
CA CYS A 16 29.35 8.49 -4.91
C CYS A 16 28.88 8.91 -6.31
N ALA A 17 27.87 8.20 -6.84
CA ALA A 17 27.04 8.72 -7.94
C ALA A 17 26.56 10.15 -7.63
N PRO A 18 26.36 11.03 -8.64
CA PRO A 18 26.14 12.46 -8.42
C PRO A 18 25.10 12.73 -7.33
N ASP A 19 25.59 13.27 -6.20
CA ASP A 19 24.87 13.64 -4.99
C ASP A 19 23.87 12.61 -4.43
N CYS A 20 24.06 11.30 -4.66
CA CYS A 20 23.08 10.28 -4.25
C CYS A 20 21.66 10.65 -4.71
N THR A 21 21.55 11.10 -5.98
CA THR A 21 20.33 11.61 -6.61
C THR A 21 19.62 12.75 -5.87
N LYS A 22 20.32 13.46 -4.98
CA LYS A 22 19.80 14.51 -4.07
C LYS A 22 18.79 13.99 -3.04
N HIS A 23 18.72 12.67 -2.85
CA HIS A 23 17.83 12.00 -1.91
C HIS A 23 18.60 11.34 -0.76
N GLY A 24 19.79 11.84 -0.46
CA GLY A 24 20.63 11.30 0.60
C GLY A 24 21.93 12.07 0.73
N TYR A 25 22.85 11.52 1.50
CA TYR A 25 24.21 12.03 1.58
C TYR A 25 25.21 10.91 1.29
N CYS A 26 26.33 11.29 0.68
CA CYS A 26 27.43 10.39 0.37
C CYS A 26 28.40 10.31 1.56
N TYR A 27 28.78 9.09 1.96
CA TYR A 27 29.90 8.87 2.86
C TYR A 27 30.72 7.66 2.39
N ASN A 28 31.96 7.94 1.98
CA ASN A 28 32.95 6.95 1.52
C ASN A 28 32.40 5.94 0.49
N GLY A 29 31.85 6.45 -0.62
CA GLY A 29 31.30 5.62 -1.70
C GLY A 29 29.94 4.98 -1.41
N THR A 30 29.39 5.18 -0.21
CA THR A 30 28.07 4.67 0.18
C THR A 30 27.07 5.82 0.29
N CYS A 31 25.90 5.68 -0.36
CA CYS A 31 24.80 6.61 -0.21
C CYS A 31 23.92 6.24 0.99
N TYR A 32 23.72 7.20 1.88
CA TYR A 32 22.80 7.11 3.01
C TYR A 32 21.54 7.89 2.67
N CYS A 33 20.47 7.16 2.36
CA CYS A 33 19.25 7.74 1.82
C CYS A 33 18.42 8.46 2.88
N ALA A 34 17.77 9.54 2.46
CA ALA A 34 16.75 10.23 3.23
C ALA A 34 15.51 9.32 3.42
N PRO A 35 14.69 9.56 4.46
CA PRO A 35 13.43 8.84 4.62
C PRO A 35 12.58 8.90 3.36
N GLY A 36 12.03 7.77 2.93
CA GLY A 36 11.28 7.70 1.67
C GLY A 36 12.10 7.30 0.45
N PHE A 37 13.40 7.03 0.59
CA PHE A 37 14.28 6.62 -0.51
C PHE A 37 15.18 5.43 -0.14
N SER A 38 15.55 4.64 -1.14
CA SER A 38 16.38 3.45 -1.01
C SER A 38 17.15 3.17 -2.31
N GLY A 39 17.95 2.10 -2.30
CA GLY A 39 18.86 1.77 -3.40
C GLY A 39 20.27 2.31 -3.16
N SER A 40 21.24 1.85 -3.95
CA SER A 40 22.65 2.22 -3.82
C SER A 40 22.94 3.69 -4.12
N ASP A 41 22.02 4.38 -4.78
CA ASP A 41 22.09 5.77 -5.21
C ASP A 41 20.87 6.60 -4.76
N CYS A 42 20.01 6.03 -3.91
CA CYS A 42 18.77 6.64 -3.40
C CYS A 42 17.73 6.99 -4.48
N MET A 43 17.79 6.36 -5.66
CA MET A 43 16.82 6.61 -6.73
C MET A 43 15.43 5.98 -6.46
N VAL A 44 15.36 4.97 -5.59
CA VAL A 44 14.14 4.17 -5.40
C VAL A 44 13.29 4.80 -4.31
N ALA A 45 12.19 5.46 -4.68
CA ALA A 45 11.19 5.93 -3.73
C ALA A 45 10.59 4.74 -2.96
N THR A 46 10.60 4.82 -1.64
CA THR A 46 9.99 3.84 -0.74
C THR A 46 8.66 4.37 -0.23
N CYS A 47 7.66 3.50 -0.18
CA CYS A 47 6.39 3.87 0.44
C CYS A 47 6.48 3.96 1.97
N PRO A 48 5.68 4.84 2.59
CA PRO A 48 5.65 5.00 4.03
C PRO A 48 5.35 3.66 4.72
N ALA A 49 6.18 3.30 5.70
CA ALA A 49 6.09 2.06 6.47
C ALA A 49 5.84 0.77 5.63
N HIS A 50 6.34 0.74 4.39
CA HIS A 50 6.09 -0.36 3.45
C HIS A 50 4.59 -0.66 3.24
N CYS A 51 3.76 0.39 3.24
CA CYS A 51 2.31 0.29 3.16
C CYS A 51 1.72 -0.66 4.21
N GLY A 52 2.33 -0.72 5.40
CA GLY A 52 1.87 -1.57 6.50
C GLY A 52 1.82 -3.05 6.15
N TYR A 53 2.46 -3.46 5.04
CA TYR A 53 2.30 -4.78 4.41
C TYR A 53 0.85 -5.13 4.03
N HIS A 54 0.02 -4.09 3.84
CA HIS A 54 -1.40 -4.17 3.53
C HIS A 54 -1.79 -3.29 2.33
N GLY A 55 -0.82 -2.98 1.46
CA GLY A 55 -1.06 -2.25 0.24
C GLY A 55 0.08 -2.40 -0.75
N ASP A 56 -0.21 -2.02 -1.99
CA ASP A 56 0.75 -1.97 -3.07
C ASP A 56 1.48 -0.63 -3.06
N CYS A 57 2.80 -0.68 -3.13
CA CYS A 57 3.63 0.51 -3.24
C CYS A 57 3.83 0.88 -4.70
N VAL A 58 3.31 2.03 -5.12
CA VAL A 58 3.45 2.53 -6.50
C VAL A 58 3.92 3.98 -6.43
N GLU A 59 5.13 4.24 -6.97
CA GLU A 59 5.74 5.58 -7.02
C GLU A 59 5.80 6.32 -5.66
N GLY A 60 6.01 5.58 -4.56
CA GLY A 60 6.08 6.14 -3.21
C GLY A 60 4.73 6.36 -2.53
N LEU A 61 3.62 6.03 -3.19
CA LEU A 61 2.27 6.07 -2.65
C LEU A 61 1.74 4.65 -2.36
N CYS A 62 0.97 4.53 -1.28
CA CYS A 62 0.34 3.27 -0.90
C CYS A 62 -1.08 3.15 -1.45
N TYR A 63 -1.34 2.07 -2.16
CA TYR A 63 -2.66 1.64 -2.61
C TYR A 63 -3.13 0.50 -1.73
N CYS A 64 -3.98 0.80 -0.74
CA CYS A 64 -4.35 -0.15 0.29
C CYS A 64 -5.22 -1.29 -0.25
N HIS A 65 -4.95 -2.50 0.23
CA HIS A 65 -5.82 -3.65 0.01
C HIS A 65 -7.15 -3.47 0.75
N ALA A 66 -8.16 -4.23 0.33
CA ALA A 66 -9.49 -4.16 0.94
C ALA A 66 -9.44 -4.39 2.47
N GLY A 67 -10.10 -3.50 3.21
CA GLY A 67 -10.12 -3.51 4.67
C GLY A 67 -8.96 -2.78 5.35
N PHE A 68 -8.14 -2.06 4.59
CA PHE A 68 -7.09 -1.20 5.11
C PHE A 68 -7.17 0.21 4.52
N ALA A 69 -6.71 1.19 5.27
CA ALA A 69 -6.79 2.61 4.95
C ALA A 69 -5.63 3.40 5.59
N GLY A 70 -5.56 4.69 5.26
CA GLY A 70 -4.49 5.58 5.72
C GLY A 70 -3.33 5.68 4.71
N ALA A 71 -2.43 6.64 4.93
CA ALA A 71 -1.32 6.92 4.02
C ALA A 71 -0.33 5.75 3.88
N ASP A 72 -0.29 4.85 4.87
CA ASP A 72 0.55 3.66 4.93
C ASP A 72 -0.26 2.37 5.09
N CYS A 73 -1.58 2.39 4.87
CA CYS A 73 -2.45 1.21 5.00
C CYS A 73 -2.40 0.49 6.36
N SER A 74 -1.94 1.16 7.43
CA SER A 74 -1.90 0.58 8.78
C SER A 74 -3.25 0.59 9.50
N VAL A 75 -4.20 1.39 9.02
CA VAL A 75 -5.53 1.53 9.64
C VAL A 75 -6.44 0.44 9.11
N ARG A 76 -6.93 -0.46 9.98
CA ARG A 76 -8.01 -1.39 9.59
C ARG A 76 -9.31 -0.65 9.37
N ASN A 77 -10.06 -1.08 8.37
CA ASN A 77 -11.40 -0.61 8.06
C ASN A 77 -12.27 -1.77 7.56
N CYS A 78 -13.57 -1.56 7.44
CA CYS A 78 -14.43 -2.52 6.78
C CYS A 78 -14.09 -2.63 5.28
N PRO A 79 -14.13 -3.85 4.72
CA PRO A 79 -13.82 -4.07 3.32
C PRO A 79 -14.82 -3.32 2.44
N ALA A 80 -14.30 -2.53 1.49
CA ALA A 80 -15.05 -1.65 0.60
C ALA A 80 -16.14 -0.80 1.29
N ASP A 81 -15.96 -0.45 2.57
CA ASP A 81 -16.97 0.24 3.39
C ASP A 81 -18.34 -0.46 3.36
N CYS A 82 -18.31 -1.80 3.40
CA CYS A 82 -19.49 -2.66 3.26
C CYS A 82 -20.32 -2.36 2.00
N SER A 83 -19.68 -1.83 0.96
CA SER A 83 -20.29 -1.41 -0.32
C SER A 83 -21.51 -0.50 -0.17
N GLY A 84 -21.67 0.16 0.98
CA GLY A 84 -22.89 0.90 1.34
C GLY A 84 -24.13 0.03 1.60
N ASN A 85 -23.98 -1.29 1.60
CA ASN A 85 -25.06 -2.28 1.73
C ASN A 85 -25.00 -3.04 3.06
N GLY A 86 -24.37 -2.46 4.08
CA GLY A 86 -24.30 -3.04 5.40
C GLY A 86 -23.70 -2.10 6.42
N GLU A 87 -23.75 -2.52 7.68
CA GLU A 87 -23.12 -1.82 8.78
C GLU A 87 -21.71 -2.36 9.03
N CYS A 88 -20.74 -1.45 9.09
CA CYS A 88 -19.40 -1.79 9.54
C CYS A 88 -19.41 -2.05 11.05
N LEU A 89 -18.84 -3.17 11.48
CA LEU A 89 -18.74 -3.56 12.89
C LEU A 89 -17.27 -3.54 13.37
N PRO A 90 -16.75 -2.39 13.86
CA PRO A 90 -15.36 -2.29 14.33
C PRO A 90 -15.03 -3.27 15.46
N HIS A 91 -15.98 -3.52 16.36
CA HIS A 91 -15.84 -4.44 17.48
C HIS A 91 -15.83 -5.93 17.07
N ALA A 92 -16.28 -6.23 15.85
CA ALA A 92 -16.28 -7.57 15.27
C ALA A 92 -15.20 -7.69 14.18
N ASN A 93 -13.99 -7.20 14.48
CA ASN A 93 -12.83 -7.22 13.57
C ASN A 93 -13.11 -6.59 12.19
N PHE A 94 -13.80 -5.45 12.18
CA PHE A 94 -14.15 -4.70 10.96
C PHE A 94 -14.88 -5.57 9.93
N SER A 95 -15.78 -6.44 10.40
CA SER A 95 -16.68 -7.21 9.52
C SER A 95 -17.92 -6.40 9.16
N CYS A 96 -18.56 -6.78 8.05
CA CYS A 96 -19.79 -6.16 7.58
C CYS A 96 -21.01 -7.00 7.98
N ALA A 97 -21.98 -6.36 8.63
CA ALA A 97 -23.34 -6.89 8.77
C ALA A 97 -24.19 -6.40 7.61
N CYS A 98 -24.45 -7.27 6.63
CA CYS A 98 -25.17 -6.88 5.42
C CYS A 98 -26.66 -6.61 5.68
N TYR A 99 -27.18 -5.58 5.00
CA TYR A 99 -28.60 -5.33 4.94
C TYR A 99 -29.33 -6.44 4.18
N GLU A 100 -30.65 -6.52 4.38
CA GLU A 100 -31.50 -7.49 3.68
C GLU A 100 -31.31 -7.37 2.17
N GLY A 101 -31.15 -8.50 1.48
CA GLY A 101 -30.89 -8.52 0.05
C GLY A 101 -29.41 -8.53 -0.34
N PHE A 102 -28.48 -8.46 0.60
CA PHE A 102 -27.03 -8.43 0.32
C PHE A 102 -26.25 -9.46 1.14
N THR A 103 -25.13 -9.91 0.59
CA THR A 103 -24.24 -10.91 1.19
C THR A 103 -22.79 -10.70 0.71
N GLY A 104 -21.89 -11.57 1.17
CA GLY A 104 -20.45 -11.47 0.93
C GLY A 104 -19.72 -10.71 2.03
N ARG A 105 -18.38 -10.66 1.92
CA ARG A 105 -17.50 -10.06 2.94
C ARG A 105 -17.73 -8.56 3.11
N ASP A 106 -18.09 -7.90 2.03
CA ASP A 106 -18.26 -6.45 1.88
C ASP A 106 -19.67 -6.08 1.42
N CYS A 107 -20.63 -7.00 1.49
CA CYS A 107 -22.04 -6.78 1.08
C CYS A 107 -22.22 -6.32 -0.38
N SER A 108 -21.25 -6.58 -1.26
CA SER A 108 -21.34 -6.24 -2.69
C SER A 108 -22.25 -7.19 -3.47
N LEU A 109 -22.54 -8.39 -2.95
CA LEU A 109 -23.29 -9.42 -3.65
C LEU A 109 -24.77 -9.33 -3.28
N ALA A 110 -25.65 -9.12 -4.26
CA ALA A 110 -27.09 -9.23 -4.04
C ALA A 110 -27.48 -10.69 -3.81
N THR A 111 -28.28 -10.96 -2.77
CA THR A 111 -28.88 -12.28 -2.56
C THR A 111 -30.02 -12.50 -3.56
N CYS A 112 -30.10 -13.68 -4.14
CA CYS A 112 -31.27 -14.08 -4.89
C CYS A 112 -32.29 -14.76 -3.97
N GLY A 113 -33.58 -14.46 -4.18
CA GLY A 113 -34.65 -15.21 -3.51
C GLY A 113 -34.53 -16.69 -3.84
N SER A 114 -34.42 -17.54 -2.81
CA SER A 114 -34.27 -19.00 -2.92
C SER A 114 -33.04 -19.51 -3.72
N ASP A 115 -31.97 -18.72 -3.84
CA ASP A 115 -30.72 -19.13 -4.52
C ASP A 115 -30.98 -19.75 -5.92
N CYS A 116 -31.88 -19.11 -6.66
CA CYS A 116 -32.35 -19.58 -7.98
C CYS A 116 -32.85 -21.03 -7.98
N SER A 117 -33.55 -21.42 -6.91
CA SER A 117 -34.01 -22.79 -6.67
C SER A 117 -32.90 -23.85 -6.72
N GLY A 118 -31.63 -23.46 -6.52
CA GLY A 118 -30.46 -24.33 -6.66
C GLY A 118 -30.10 -24.68 -8.10
N HIS A 119 -30.68 -24.00 -9.10
CA HIS A 119 -30.56 -24.32 -10.52
C HIS A 119 -30.04 -23.17 -11.39
N GLY A 120 -29.70 -22.02 -10.81
CA GLY A 120 -29.29 -20.83 -11.55
C GLY A 120 -28.13 -20.09 -10.92
N TYR A 121 -27.63 -19.08 -11.64
CA TYR A 121 -26.59 -18.16 -11.17
C TYR A 121 -27.23 -16.82 -10.83
N CYS A 122 -26.98 -16.32 -9.62
CA CYS A 122 -27.49 -15.05 -9.16
C CYS A 122 -26.70 -13.88 -9.77
N TYR A 123 -27.39 -12.98 -10.49
CA TYR A 123 -26.79 -11.75 -11.02
C TYR A 123 -27.68 -10.54 -10.69
N ASN A 124 -27.20 -9.64 -9.82
CA ASN A 124 -27.96 -8.45 -9.37
C ASN A 124 -29.36 -8.78 -8.78
N GLY A 125 -29.47 -9.81 -7.94
CA GLY A 125 -30.76 -10.27 -7.38
C GLY A 125 -31.66 -10.98 -8.40
N THR A 126 -31.17 -11.07 -9.64
CA THR A 126 -31.60 -11.82 -10.83
C THR A 126 -31.35 -13.32 -10.82
N CYS A 127 -32.38 -14.16 -10.91
CA CYS A 127 -32.27 -15.49 -11.51
C CYS A 127 -32.87 -15.43 -12.93
#